data_AF-A0A1Y4STD2-F1
#
_entry.id   AF-A0A1Y4STD2-F1
#
_cell.length_a   1.000
_cell.length_b   1.000
_cell.length_c   1.000
_cell.angle_alpha   90.00
_cell.angle_beta   90.00
_cell.angle_gamma   90.00
#
_symmetry.space_group_name_H-M   'P 1'
#
loop_
_entity.id
_entity.type
_entity.pdbx_description
1 polymer ?
#
loop_
_entity_poly.entity_id
_entity_poly.type
_entity_poly.pdbx_seq_one_letter_code
_entity_poly.pdbx_strand_id
1 'polypeptide(L)'
;MKKSMTQSQKLMTFVLSMSLYGLSTLFTELIPSFQIGIVELSVEYFIFIPLILAMLFDPLSAALGAATGELVFSEIMLGQFGGLGELEKFLTLTIGIYVAGRLVKNPKSIKSVAIASILAVIIQQSLGCIVDILKVQFAVEDFEAVAGLPESVFFTEGFACLNDILFSGILFSLLPCMYLVPKLYGKIEPLLGVAPRDENTVVGDGEKMGIKTFVLCAIAFVVAIGGEFMAENGLAIIDWEAAWAGNSTAMIVSGVIAVLVIVLAFLKIKNRKEAAM
;
A
#
# COMPACT_ATOMS: atom_id res chain seq x y z
N MET A 1 -16.41 -25.87 10.95
CA MET A 1 -15.91 -24.48 10.91
C MET A 1 -16.85 -23.65 10.05
N LYS A 2 -17.20 -22.41 10.45
CA LYS A 2 -18.09 -21.53 9.67
C LYS A 2 -17.43 -21.22 8.32
N LYS A 3 -18.21 -21.36 7.23
CA LYS A 3 -17.78 -21.17 5.84
C LYS A 3 -17.56 -19.68 5.46
N SER A 4 -17.97 -18.77 6.35
CA SER A 4 -17.91 -17.30 6.17
C SER A 4 -17.42 -16.66 7.47
N MET A 5 -16.55 -15.65 7.35
CA MET A 5 -15.99 -14.89 8.47
C MET A 5 -17.07 -14.11 9.21
N THR A 6 -16.99 -14.10 10.55
CA THR A 6 -17.85 -13.23 11.37
C THR A 6 -17.44 -11.77 11.23
N GLN A 7 -18.32 -10.84 11.59
CA GLN A 7 -18.01 -9.41 11.59
C GLN A 7 -16.80 -9.08 12.48
N SER A 8 -16.69 -9.71 13.65
CA SER A 8 -15.52 -9.54 14.52
C SER A 8 -14.22 -10.00 13.87
N GLN A 9 -14.26 -11.08 13.08
CA GLN A 9 -13.09 -11.57 12.34
C GLN A 9 -12.69 -10.64 11.21
N LYS A 10 -13.67 -10.06 10.51
CA LYS A 10 -13.41 -9.01 9.50
C LYS A 10 -12.76 -7.78 10.13
N LEU A 11 -13.27 -7.36 11.29
CA LEU A 11 -12.67 -6.27 12.05
C LEU A 11 -11.23 -6.59 12.49
N MET A 12 -10.94 -7.83 12.92
CA MET A 12 -9.56 -8.23 13.23
C MET A 12 -8.64 -8.17 11.99
N THR A 13 -9.10 -8.64 10.83
CA THR A 13 -8.34 -8.50 9.58
C THR A 13 -8.09 -7.04 9.22
N PHE A 14 -9.10 -6.20 9.39
CA PHE A 14 -8.98 -4.75 9.19
C PHE A 14 -7.90 -4.15 10.10
N VAL A 15 -7.97 -4.39 11.42
CA VAL A 15 -7.00 -3.85 12.40
C VAL A 15 -5.59 -4.40 12.16
N LEU A 16 -5.48 -5.68 11.79
CA LEU A 16 -4.20 -6.31 11.48
C LEU A 16 -3.57 -5.67 10.24
N SER A 17 -4.35 -5.48 9.17
CA SER A 17 -3.89 -4.84 7.93
C SER A 17 -3.49 -3.39 8.17
N MET A 18 -4.33 -2.64 8.90
CA MET A 18 -4.07 -1.26 9.29
C MET A 18 -2.76 -1.13 10.06
N SER A 19 -2.56 -1.94 11.10
CA SER A 19 -1.36 -1.86 11.94
C SER A 19 -0.11 -2.27 11.18
N LEU A 20 -0.15 -3.39 10.44
CA LEU A 20 1.04 -3.91 9.76
C LEU A 20 1.45 -3.04 8.58
N TYR A 21 0.48 -2.62 7.76
CA TYR A 21 0.77 -1.78 6.60
C TYR A 21 1.13 -0.35 7.02
N GLY A 22 0.40 0.26 7.94
CA GLY A 22 0.74 1.60 8.43
C GLY A 22 2.11 1.70 9.11
N LEU A 23 2.51 0.67 9.88
CA LEU A 23 3.89 0.62 10.38
C LEU A 23 4.90 0.43 9.25
N SER A 24 4.54 -0.34 8.22
CA SER A 24 5.43 -0.57 7.08
C SER A 24 5.65 0.68 6.24
N THR A 25 4.63 1.54 6.09
CA THR A 25 4.75 2.81 5.36
C THR A 25 5.67 3.77 6.11
N LEU A 26 5.53 3.88 7.44
CA LEU A 26 6.49 4.61 8.26
C LEU A 26 7.94 4.14 8.07
N PHE A 27 8.16 2.84 7.86
CA PHE A 27 9.49 2.32 7.58
C PHE A 27 9.96 2.65 6.16
N THR A 28 9.09 2.61 5.14
CA THR A 28 9.48 2.93 3.75
C THR A 28 9.79 4.40 3.56
N GLU A 29 9.08 5.30 4.25
CA GLU A 29 9.34 6.75 4.25
C GLU A 29 10.73 7.11 4.81
N LEU A 30 11.32 6.24 5.64
CA LEU A 30 12.67 6.41 6.16
C LEU A 30 13.77 5.91 5.20
N ILE A 31 13.39 5.19 4.14
CA ILE A 31 14.34 4.63 3.18
C ILE A 31 14.60 5.70 2.09
N PRO A 32 15.86 6.11 1.86
CA PRO A 32 16.17 7.08 0.83
C PRO A 32 15.94 6.50 -0.58
N SER A 33 15.44 7.30 -1.51
CA SER A 33 15.41 6.95 -2.93
C SER A 33 16.80 7.08 -3.56
N PHE A 34 17.15 6.18 -4.47
CA PHE A 34 18.43 6.19 -5.17
C PHE A 34 18.22 6.49 -6.65
N GLN A 35 18.71 7.64 -7.09
CA GLN A 35 18.64 8.03 -8.50
C GLN A 35 19.84 7.46 -9.27
N ILE A 36 19.57 6.57 -10.23
CA ILE A 36 20.59 6.04 -11.16
C ILE A 36 20.27 6.56 -12.56
N GLY A 37 20.80 7.74 -12.89
CA GLY A 37 20.54 8.39 -14.18
C GLY A 37 19.11 8.90 -14.28
N ILE A 38 18.35 8.43 -15.29
CA ILE A 38 16.93 8.80 -15.53
C ILE A 38 15.98 7.91 -14.69
N VAL A 39 16.49 6.84 -14.08
CA VAL A 39 15.70 5.88 -13.31
C VAL A 39 15.83 6.18 -11.83
N GLU A 40 14.71 6.46 -11.18
CA GLU A 40 14.62 6.54 -9.73
C GLU A 40 14.30 5.15 -9.16
N LEU A 41 15.18 4.63 -8.31
CA LEU A 41 14.91 3.43 -7.53
C LEU A 41 14.41 3.86 -6.16
N SER A 42 13.10 4.00 -6.05
CA SER A 42 12.42 4.24 -4.78
C SER A 42 11.75 2.96 -4.28
N VAL A 43 11.71 2.79 -2.96
CA VAL A 43 10.85 1.77 -2.33
C VAL A 43 9.51 2.45 -2.09
N GLU A 44 8.68 2.47 -3.12
CA GLU A 44 7.45 3.26 -3.11
C GLU A 44 6.52 2.86 -1.95
N TYR A 45 6.24 1.55 -1.81
CA TYR A 45 5.46 1.03 -0.67
C TYR A 45 5.51 -0.50 -0.59
N PHE A 46 5.33 -1.06 0.61
CA PHE A 46 5.31 -2.50 0.86
C PHE A 46 3.91 -3.13 0.68
N ILE A 47 3.33 -3.01 -0.53
CA ILE A 47 2.00 -3.53 -0.86
C ILE A 47 1.83 -5.04 -0.64
N PHE A 48 2.93 -5.80 -0.64
CA PHE A 48 2.87 -7.24 -0.41
C PHE A 48 2.21 -7.59 0.94
N ILE A 49 2.36 -6.75 1.96
CA ILE A 49 1.81 -6.99 3.31
C ILE A 49 0.28 -7.06 3.26
N PRO A 50 -0.44 -6.00 2.84
CA PRO A 50 -1.88 -6.05 2.77
C PRO A 50 -2.39 -6.98 1.65
N LEU A 51 -1.62 -7.21 0.58
CA LEU A 51 -1.97 -8.21 -0.44
C LEU A 51 -1.99 -9.62 0.12
N ILE A 52 -1.00 -10.01 0.92
CA ILE A 52 -0.99 -11.32 1.60
C ILE A 52 -2.25 -11.48 2.45
N LEU A 53 -2.60 -10.45 3.22
CA LEU A 53 -3.79 -10.47 4.06
C LEU A 53 -5.06 -10.55 3.22
N ALA A 54 -5.14 -9.82 2.11
CA ALA A 54 -6.29 -9.85 1.21
C ALA A 54 -6.46 -11.19 0.48
N MET A 55 -5.35 -11.88 0.18
CA MET A 55 -5.35 -13.20 -0.46
C MET A 55 -5.71 -14.32 0.53
N LEU A 56 -5.38 -14.16 1.82
CA LEU A 56 -5.61 -15.18 2.86
C LEU A 56 -6.90 -14.98 3.65
N PHE A 57 -7.36 -13.73 3.81
CA PHE A 57 -8.56 -13.34 4.56
C PHE A 57 -9.62 -12.67 3.68
N ASP A 58 -10.49 -11.84 4.26
CA ASP A 58 -11.49 -11.02 3.57
C ASP A 58 -10.80 -9.85 2.83
N PRO A 59 -10.84 -9.79 1.49
CA PRO A 59 -10.10 -8.78 0.71
C PRO A 59 -10.50 -7.35 1.03
N LEU A 60 -11.79 -7.10 1.28
CA LEU A 60 -12.30 -5.75 1.52
C LEU A 60 -11.79 -5.21 2.85
N SER A 61 -11.85 -6.06 3.89
CA SER A 61 -11.37 -5.70 5.23
C SER A 61 -9.86 -5.44 5.24
N ALA A 62 -9.09 -6.26 4.51
CA ALA A 62 -7.65 -6.06 4.35
C ALA A 62 -7.32 -4.78 3.58
N ALA A 63 -8.00 -4.52 2.45
CA ALA A 63 -7.77 -3.34 1.62
C ALA A 63 -8.11 -2.03 2.35
N LEU A 64 -9.30 -1.95 2.96
CA LEU A 64 -9.69 -0.77 3.74
C LEU A 64 -8.80 -0.58 4.97
N GLY A 65 -8.39 -1.67 5.61
CA GLY A 65 -7.45 -1.62 6.72
C GLY A 65 -6.12 -1.01 6.28
N ALA A 66 -5.57 -1.46 5.15
CA ALA A 66 -4.32 -0.94 4.59
C ALA A 66 -4.42 0.57 4.32
N ALA A 67 -5.42 1.00 3.55
CA ALA A 67 -5.60 2.41 3.22
C ALA A 67 -5.81 3.29 4.47
N THR A 68 -6.52 2.78 5.48
CA THR A 68 -6.65 3.48 6.78
C THR A 68 -5.32 3.53 7.53
N GLY A 69 -4.54 2.45 7.50
CA GLY A 69 -3.23 2.38 8.13
C GLY A 69 -2.27 3.39 7.52
N GLU A 70 -2.22 3.47 6.20
CA GLU A 70 -1.39 4.46 5.50
C GLU A 70 -1.81 5.89 5.83
N LEU A 71 -3.11 6.20 5.78
CA LEU A 71 -3.61 7.53 6.16
C LEU A 71 -3.22 7.92 7.59
N VAL A 72 -3.38 7.00 8.55
CA VAL A 72 -3.10 7.28 9.96
C VAL A 72 -1.60 7.36 10.25
N PHE A 73 -0.79 6.48 9.66
CA PHE A 73 0.62 6.33 10.01
C PHE A 73 1.59 7.04 9.06
N SER A 74 1.32 7.12 7.75
CA SER A 74 2.10 8.02 6.87
C SER A 74 1.62 9.45 7.06
N GLU A 75 0.35 9.74 6.83
CA GLU A 75 -0.05 11.14 6.64
C GLU A 75 -0.25 11.87 7.97
N ILE A 76 -1.09 11.32 8.85
CA ILE A 76 -1.38 11.97 10.14
C ILE A 76 -0.19 11.89 11.10
N MET A 77 0.57 10.78 11.15
CA MET A 77 1.68 10.71 12.10
C MET A 77 2.91 11.51 11.66
N LEU A 78 3.21 11.57 10.36
CA LEU A 78 4.27 12.45 9.85
C LEU A 78 3.83 13.91 9.85
N GLY A 79 2.52 14.16 9.89
CA GLY A 79 1.94 15.48 9.98
C GLY A 79 1.99 16.23 8.68
N GLN A 80 1.61 15.53 7.61
CA GLN A 80 1.51 16.03 6.25
C GLN A 80 0.12 15.70 5.68
N PHE A 81 -0.90 15.70 6.53
CA PHE A 81 -2.23 15.23 6.13
C PHE A 81 -2.92 16.25 5.22
N GLY A 82 -3.04 15.93 3.93
CA GLY A 82 -3.67 16.76 2.89
C GLY A 82 -5.19 16.63 2.77
N GLY A 83 -5.87 16.10 3.80
CA GLY A 83 -7.33 16.12 3.86
C GLY A 83 -8.02 15.32 2.75
N LEU A 84 -8.58 16.05 1.78
CA LEU A 84 -9.30 15.46 0.64
C LEU A 84 -8.35 14.92 -0.45
N GLY A 85 -7.09 15.37 -0.50
CA GLY A 85 -6.11 14.84 -1.47
C GLY A 85 -5.72 13.39 -1.13
N GLU A 86 -5.71 13.06 0.16
CA GLU A 86 -5.46 11.68 0.59
C GLU A 86 -6.54 10.68 0.14
N LEU A 87 -7.71 11.15 -0.33
CA LEU A 87 -8.75 10.28 -0.87
C LEU A 87 -8.29 9.55 -2.12
N GLU A 88 -7.44 10.17 -2.94
CA GLU A 88 -6.93 9.53 -4.14
C GLU A 88 -6.17 8.27 -3.76
N LYS A 89 -5.09 8.45 -2.99
CA LYS A 89 -4.24 7.39 -2.48
C LYS A 89 -5.02 6.32 -1.71
N PHE A 90 -5.97 6.74 -0.86
CA PHE A 90 -6.82 5.83 -0.10
C PHE A 90 -7.66 4.91 -1.00
N LEU A 91 -8.30 5.47 -2.02
CA LEU A 91 -9.23 4.72 -2.87
C LEU A 91 -8.50 3.89 -3.93
N THR A 92 -7.44 4.42 -4.57
CA THR A 92 -6.66 3.69 -5.57
C THR A 92 -5.99 2.46 -4.95
N LEU A 93 -5.37 2.60 -3.77
CA LEU A 93 -4.80 1.49 -3.01
C LEU A 93 -5.88 0.45 -2.64
N THR A 94 -7.02 0.91 -2.11
CA THR A 94 -8.12 0.02 -1.73
C THR A 94 -8.61 -0.79 -2.93
N ILE A 95 -8.78 -0.16 -4.09
CA ILE A 95 -9.23 -0.81 -5.33
C ILE A 95 -8.19 -1.86 -5.78
N GLY A 96 -6.90 -1.48 -5.83
CA GLY A 96 -5.83 -2.38 -6.25
C GLY A 96 -5.77 -3.66 -5.43
N ILE A 97 -5.71 -3.52 -4.09
CA ILE A 97 -5.65 -4.66 -3.17
C ILE A 97 -6.93 -5.49 -3.22
N TYR A 98 -8.10 -4.85 -3.22
CA TYR A 98 -9.38 -5.55 -3.20
C TYR A 98 -9.57 -6.40 -4.46
N VAL A 99 -9.29 -5.85 -5.64
CA VAL A 99 -9.39 -6.56 -6.92
C VAL A 99 -8.41 -7.74 -6.94
N ALA A 100 -7.15 -7.52 -6.62
CA ALA A 100 -6.13 -8.55 -6.61
C ALA A 100 -6.41 -9.68 -5.60
N GLY A 101 -6.77 -9.32 -4.36
CA GLY A 101 -7.09 -10.27 -3.30
C GLY A 101 -8.32 -11.13 -3.61
N ARG A 102 -9.25 -10.65 -4.45
CA ARG A 102 -10.41 -11.43 -4.89
C ARG A 102 -10.10 -12.36 -6.06
N LEU A 103 -9.11 -12.03 -6.89
CA LEU A 103 -8.70 -12.86 -8.03
C LEU A 103 -7.98 -14.14 -7.59
N VAL A 104 -7.31 -14.12 -6.43
CA VAL A 104 -6.71 -15.32 -5.85
C VAL A 104 -7.77 -16.20 -5.21
N LYS A 105 -8.07 -17.31 -5.89
CA LYS A 105 -8.98 -18.36 -5.39
C LYS A 105 -8.24 -19.43 -4.60
N ASN A 106 -7.05 -19.80 -5.07
CA ASN A 106 -6.21 -20.81 -4.44
C ASN A 106 -4.88 -20.19 -4.02
N PRO A 107 -4.70 -19.88 -2.71
CA PRO A 107 -3.48 -19.25 -2.20
C PRO A 107 -2.21 -20.12 -2.32
N LYS A 108 -2.36 -21.43 -2.55
CA LYS A 108 -1.20 -22.32 -2.81
C LYS A 108 -0.70 -22.22 -4.25
N SER A 109 -1.49 -21.67 -5.17
CA SER A 109 -1.10 -21.57 -6.58
C SER A 109 -0.20 -20.35 -6.80
N ILE A 110 1.11 -20.60 -6.86
CA ILE A 110 2.13 -19.55 -7.05
C ILE A 110 1.83 -18.69 -8.29
N LYS A 111 1.34 -19.30 -9.38
CA LYS A 111 0.98 -18.57 -10.61
C LYS A 111 -0.15 -17.57 -10.39
N SER A 112 -1.22 -17.96 -9.67
CA SER A 112 -2.34 -17.05 -9.40
C SER A 112 -1.92 -15.92 -8.48
N VAL A 113 -1.08 -16.23 -7.48
CA VAL A 113 -0.54 -15.23 -6.56
C VAL A 113 0.34 -14.22 -7.30
N ALA A 114 1.25 -14.69 -8.16
CA ALA A 114 2.14 -13.85 -8.94
C ALA A 114 1.39 -12.91 -9.90
N ILE A 115 0.37 -13.43 -10.58
CA ILE A 115 -0.46 -12.62 -11.49
C ILE A 115 -1.24 -11.56 -10.69
N ALA A 116 -1.84 -11.95 -9.57
CA ALA A 116 -2.61 -11.03 -8.74
C ALA A 116 -1.73 -9.95 -8.08
N SER A 117 -0.52 -10.29 -7.64
CA SER A 117 0.40 -9.32 -7.03
C SER A 117 0.87 -8.24 -8.01
N ILE A 118 1.23 -8.62 -9.24
CA ILE A 118 1.55 -7.63 -10.29
C ILE A 118 0.31 -6.82 -10.65
N LEU A 119 -0.84 -7.49 -10.83
CA LEU A 119 -2.06 -6.80 -11.22
C LEU A 119 -2.50 -5.75 -10.20
N ALA A 120 -2.29 -6.01 -8.90
CA ALA A 120 -2.56 -5.02 -7.85
C ALA A 120 -1.80 -3.72 -8.10
N VAL A 121 -0.49 -3.83 -8.38
CA VAL A 121 0.40 -2.69 -8.62
C VAL A 121 0.06 -2.02 -9.94
N ILE A 122 -0.21 -2.78 -11.00
CA ILE A 122 -0.66 -2.21 -12.28
C ILE A 122 -1.93 -1.40 -12.08
N ILE A 123 -2.93 -1.94 -11.37
CA ILE A 123 -4.19 -1.23 -11.14
C ILE A 123 -3.94 0.05 -10.34
N GLN A 124 -3.22 -0.04 -9.22
CA GLN A 124 -2.97 1.12 -8.36
C GLN A 124 -2.16 2.20 -9.11
N GLN A 125 -1.03 1.84 -9.72
CA GLN A 125 -0.15 2.80 -10.41
C GLN A 125 -0.80 3.40 -11.66
N SER A 126 -1.60 2.61 -12.38
CA SER A 126 -2.33 3.15 -13.54
C SER A 126 -3.41 4.13 -13.12
N LEU A 127 -4.10 3.86 -12.00
CA LEU A 127 -5.12 4.77 -11.49
C LEU A 127 -4.48 6.07 -10.99
N GLY A 128 -3.40 6.00 -10.22
CA GLY A 128 -2.64 7.18 -9.77
C GLY A 128 -2.10 8.00 -10.94
N CYS A 129 -1.40 7.36 -11.88
CA CYS A 129 -0.89 8.01 -13.09
C CYS A 129 -1.99 8.69 -13.93
N ILE A 130 -3.21 8.12 -13.98
CA ILE A 130 -4.35 8.78 -14.62
C ILE A 130 -4.71 10.06 -13.86
N VAL A 131 -4.76 10.05 -12.52
CA VAL A 131 -5.05 11.25 -11.74
C VAL A 131 -3.95 12.28 -11.92
N ASP A 132 -2.67 11.90 -11.86
CA ASP A 132 -1.52 12.79 -12.09
C ASP A 132 -1.58 13.48 -13.46
N ILE A 133 -1.87 12.71 -14.52
CA ILE A 133 -2.09 13.29 -15.85
C ILE A 133 -3.27 14.26 -15.85
N LEU A 134 -4.38 13.92 -15.18
CA LEU A 134 -5.55 14.80 -15.12
C LEU A 134 -5.24 16.10 -14.36
N LYS A 135 -4.49 16.06 -13.26
CA LYS A 135 -4.08 17.25 -12.48
C LYS A 135 -3.36 18.27 -13.36
N VAL A 136 -2.37 17.83 -14.15
CA VAL A 136 -1.63 18.71 -15.05
C VAL A 136 -2.47 19.16 -16.26
N GLN A 137 -3.30 18.28 -16.82
CA GLN A 137 -4.15 18.64 -17.98
C GLN A 137 -5.23 19.68 -17.63
N PHE A 138 -5.75 19.64 -16.41
CA PHE A 138 -6.74 20.61 -15.93
C PHE A 138 -6.11 21.82 -15.23
N ALA A 139 -4.78 21.95 -15.29
CA ALA A 139 -4.00 23.06 -14.72
C ALA A 139 -4.25 23.26 -13.22
N VAL A 140 -4.39 22.15 -12.49
CA VAL A 140 -4.58 22.16 -11.04
C VAL A 140 -3.22 22.10 -10.32
N GLU A 141 -2.25 21.41 -10.90
CA GLU A 141 -0.84 21.38 -10.51
C GLU A 141 0.08 21.91 -11.63
N ASP A 142 1.19 22.56 -11.25
CA ASP A 142 2.24 23.02 -12.19
C ASP A 142 3.11 21.84 -12.65
N PHE A 143 3.46 21.79 -13.94
CA PHE A 143 4.28 20.70 -14.49
C PHE A 143 5.73 20.75 -13.98
N GLU A 144 6.11 19.78 -13.14
CA GLU A 144 7.49 19.58 -12.72
C GLU A 144 8.29 18.80 -13.78
N ALA A 145 8.93 19.53 -14.69
CA ALA A 145 9.74 18.91 -15.74
C ALA A 145 10.99 18.23 -15.15
N VAL A 146 11.07 16.90 -15.27
CA VAL A 146 12.26 16.14 -14.88
C VAL A 146 13.39 16.35 -15.89
N ALA A 147 14.56 16.76 -15.40
CA ALA A 147 15.75 16.99 -16.23
C ALA A 147 16.16 15.71 -16.99
N GLY A 148 16.00 15.71 -18.32
CA GLY A 148 16.42 14.61 -19.20
C GLY A 148 15.28 13.80 -19.82
N LEU A 149 14.02 14.06 -19.46
CA LEU A 149 12.83 13.50 -20.10
C LEU A 149 12.18 14.55 -21.05
N PRO A 150 11.48 14.13 -22.12
CA PRO A 150 10.67 15.03 -22.94
C PRO A 150 9.69 15.85 -22.07
N GLU A 151 9.46 17.12 -22.41
CA GLU A 151 8.46 18.00 -21.78
C GLU A 151 7.01 17.57 -22.11
N SER A 152 6.71 16.29 -21.91
CA SER A 152 5.39 15.70 -22.11
C SER A 152 4.99 14.99 -20.83
N VAL A 153 3.93 15.48 -20.20
CA VAL A 153 3.28 14.90 -19.01
C VAL A 153 3.03 13.41 -19.19
N PHE A 154 2.51 13.01 -20.36
CA PHE A 154 2.24 11.60 -20.66
C PHE A 154 3.51 10.75 -20.69
N PHE A 155 4.65 11.34 -21.03
CA PHE A 155 5.92 10.61 -21.10
C PHE A 155 6.62 10.58 -19.76
N THR A 156 6.61 11.67 -18.98
CA THR A 156 7.19 11.70 -17.63
C THR A 156 6.43 10.78 -16.69
N GLU A 157 5.11 10.97 -16.59
CA GLU A 157 4.26 10.15 -15.70
C GLU A 157 4.17 8.70 -16.18
N GLY A 158 4.06 8.50 -17.50
CA GLY A 158 4.02 7.16 -18.07
C GLY A 158 5.32 6.39 -17.85
N PHE A 159 6.47 7.07 -17.88
CA PHE A 159 7.77 6.47 -17.61
C PHE A 159 7.93 6.14 -16.12
N ALA A 160 7.55 7.05 -15.23
CA ALA A 160 7.54 6.83 -13.78
C ALA A 160 6.64 5.63 -13.42
N CYS A 161 5.38 5.65 -13.87
CA CYS A 161 4.43 4.56 -13.67
C CYS A 161 4.97 3.20 -14.14
N LEU A 162 5.58 3.14 -15.33
CA LEU A 162 6.15 1.91 -15.86
C LEU A 162 7.37 1.44 -15.04
N ASN A 163 8.20 2.38 -14.62
CA ASN A 163 9.35 2.12 -13.77
C ASN A 163 8.90 1.49 -12.44
N ASP A 164 7.90 2.06 -11.78
CA ASP A 164 7.39 1.57 -10.50
C ASP A 164 6.73 0.20 -10.63
N ILE A 165 5.94 -0.03 -11.69
CA ILE A 165 5.36 -1.35 -11.97
C ILE A 165 6.46 -2.41 -12.14
N LEU A 166 7.58 -2.08 -12.81
CA LEU A 166 8.67 -3.02 -13.05
C LEU A 166 9.54 -3.23 -11.82
N PHE A 167 9.93 -2.17 -11.11
CA PHE A 167 10.82 -2.28 -9.96
C PHE A 167 10.07 -2.62 -8.68
N SER A 168 9.18 -1.72 -8.24
CA SER A 168 8.38 -1.92 -7.03
C SER A 168 7.42 -3.10 -7.17
N GLY A 169 6.79 -3.25 -8.34
CA GLY A 169 5.89 -4.37 -8.60
C GLY A 169 6.55 -5.75 -8.60
N ILE A 170 7.80 -5.87 -9.05
CA ILE A 170 8.50 -7.15 -9.03
C ILE A 170 9.13 -7.41 -7.65
N LEU A 171 9.91 -6.44 -7.13
CA LEU A 171 10.72 -6.63 -5.92
C LEU A 171 9.89 -6.59 -4.64
N PHE A 172 8.91 -5.68 -4.57
CA PHE A 172 8.17 -5.39 -3.34
C PHE A 172 6.70 -5.81 -3.39
N SER A 173 6.22 -6.35 -4.51
CA SER A 173 4.92 -7.02 -4.59
C SER A 173 5.04 -8.50 -4.97
N LEU A 174 5.54 -8.82 -6.17
CA LEU A 174 5.53 -10.19 -6.69
C LEU A 174 6.39 -11.17 -5.88
N LEU A 175 7.68 -10.87 -5.67
CA LEU A 175 8.59 -11.81 -5.02
C LEU A 175 8.17 -12.13 -3.58
N PRO A 176 7.84 -11.13 -2.73
CA PRO A 176 7.39 -11.41 -1.38
C PRO A 176 6.05 -12.15 -1.35
N CYS A 177 5.08 -11.81 -2.21
CA CYS A 177 3.80 -12.50 -2.28
C CYS A 177 3.96 -13.97 -2.68
N MET A 178 4.75 -14.26 -3.72
CA MET A 178 4.99 -15.64 -4.17
C MET A 178 5.62 -16.51 -3.08
N TYR A 179 6.48 -15.94 -2.24
CA TYR A 179 7.14 -16.65 -1.16
C TYR A 179 6.27 -16.79 0.09
N LEU A 180 5.62 -15.71 0.52
CA LEU A 180 4.94 -15.64 1.81
C LEU A 180 3.53 -16.21 1.76
N VAL A 181 2.75 -15.98 0.71
CA VAL A 181 1.35 -16.44 0.64
C VAL A 181 1.23 -17.95 0.82
N PRO A 182 1.96 -18.81 0.07
CA PRO A 182 1.84 -20.26 0.25
C PRO A 182 2.38 -20.75 1.61
N LYS A 183 3.34 -20.02 2.20
CA LYS A 183 4.01 -20.39 3.46
C LYS A 183 3.18 -20.03 4.68
N LEU A 184 2.39 -18.95 4.59
CA LEU A 184 1.51 -18.45 5.63
C LEU A 184 0.11 -19.07 5.57
N TYR A 185 -0.30 -19.56 4.39
CA TYR A 185 -1.56 -20.27 4.20
C TYR A 185 -1.71 -21.43 5.19
N GLY A 186 -2.84 -21.46 5.90
CA GLY A 186 -3.16 -22.44 6.92
C GLY A 186 -2.47 -22.24 8.27
N LYS A 187 -1.67 -21.17 8.43
CA LYS A 187 -1.00 -20.85 9.71
C LYS A 187 -1.58 -19.62 10.37
N ILE A 188 -1.83 -18.56 9.61
CA ILE A 188 -2.31 -17.29 10.18
C ILE A 188 -3.83 -17.27 10.33
N GLU A 189 -4.55 -18.00 9.47
CA GLU A 189 -6.01 -18.07 9.51
C GLU A 189 -6.54 -18.72 10.78
N PRO A 190 -5.98 -19.87 11.23
CA PRO A 190 -6.38 -20.49 12.49
C PRO A 190 -6.09 -19.61 13.73
N LEU A 191 -5.04 -18.78 13.68
CA LEU A 191 -4.71 -17.86 14.78
C LEU A 191 -5.77 -16.77 14.97
N LEU A 192 -6.47 -16.37 13.89
CA LEU A 192 -7.62 -15.47 13.95
C LEU A 192 -8.96 -16.20 14.10
N GLY A 193 -8.92 -17.53 14.34
CA GLY A 193 -10.10 -18.38 14.47
C GLY A 193 -10.87 -18.58 13.16
N VAL A 194 -10.23 -18.35 12.01
CA VAL A 194 -10.81 -18.46 10.67
C VAL A 194 -10.35 -19.76 10.01
N ALA A 195 -11.24 -20.39 9.25
CA ALA A 195 -10.84 -21.52 8.41
C ALA A 195 -9.95 -21.02 7.25
N PRO A 196 -8.90 -21.77 6.86
CA PRO A 196 -8.07 -21.40 5.72
C PRO A 196 -8.90 -21.23 4.45
N ARG A 197 -8.54 -20.24 3.64
CA ARG A 197 -9.30 -19.87 2.45
C ARG A 197 -9.14 -20.88 1.32
N ASP A 198 -10.22 -21.56 1.02
CA ASP A 198 -10.35 -22.50 -0.09
C ASP A 198 -11.28 -21.95 -1.20
N GLU A 199 -11.31 -22.61 -2.35
CA GLU A 199 -12.08 -22.23 -3.55
C GLU A 199 -13.58 -22.05 -3.26
N ASN A 200 -14.08 -22.73 -2.22
CA ASN A 200 -15.47 -22.70 -1.76
C ASN A 200 -15.77 -21.64 -0.69
N THR A 201 -14.76 -20.93 -0.20
CA THR A 201 -14.86 -19.87 0.84
C THR A 201 -14.52 -18.48 0.31
N VAL A 202 -14.34 -18.36 -1.01
CA VAL A 202 -14.13 -17.06 -1.68
C VAL A 202 -15.32 -16.16 -1.37
N VAL A 203 -15.03 -14.94 -0.90
CA VAL A 203 -16.03 -13.94 -0.52
C VAL A 203 -17.00 -13.70 -1.68
N GLY A 204 -18.25 -14.16 -1.50
CA GLY A 204 -19.32 -14.16 -2.49
C GLY A 204 -19.45 -15.49 -3.24
N ASP A 205 -19.92 -16.54 -2.56
CA ASP A 205 -20.53 -17.77 -3.11
C ASP A 205 -19.99 -18.30 -4.47
N GLY A 206 -18.67 -18.23 -4.70
CA GLY A 206 -18.07 -18.64 -5.97
C GLY A 206 -18.42 -17.78 -7.19
N GLU A 207 -19.12 -16.65 -7.02
CA GLU A 207 -19.41 -15.73 -8.11
C GLU A 207 -18.11 -15.04 -8.58
N LYS A 208 -17.83 -15.16 -9.88
CA LYS A 208 -16.80 -14.36 -10.56
C LYS A 208 -17.08 -12.88 -10.29
N MET A 209 -16.05 -12.04 -10.23
CA MET A 209 -16.20 -10.58 -10.11
C MET A 209 -17.33 -10.09 -11.03
N GLY A 210 -18.46 -9.73 -10.43
CA GLY A 210 -19.61 -9.24 -11.17
C GLY A 210 -19.35 -7.84 -11.68
N ILE A 211 -20.04 -7.46 -12.76
CA ILE A 211 -20.02 -6.10 -13.33
C ILE A 211 -20.27 -5.04 -12.24
N LYS A 212 -21.12 -5.36 -11.24
CA LYS A 212 -21.39 -4.49 -10.09
C LYS A 212 -20.12 -4.05 -9.33
N THR A 213 -19.14 -4.95 -9.20
CA THR A 213 -17.89 -4.62 -8.51
C THR A 213 -17.04 -3.66 -9.33
N PHE A 214 -16.94 -3.87 -10.64
CA PHE A 214 -16.23 -2.94 -11.52
C PHE A 214 -16.90 -1.57 -11.53
N VAL A 215 -18.23 -1.51 -11.55
CA VAL A 215 -18.98 -0.25 -11.44
C VAL A 215 -18.69 0.44 -10.10
N LEU A 216 -18.67 -0.30 -8.99
CA LEU A 216 -18.36 0.28 -7.68
C LEU A 216 -16.92 0.82 -7.61
N CYS A 217 -15.94 0.09 -8.15
CA CYS A 217 -14.55 0.56 -8.23
C CYS A 217 -14.43 1.79 -9.13
N ALA A 218 -15.17 1.84 -10.25
CA ALA A 218 -15.18 3.01 -11.13
C ALA A 218 -15.79 4.23 -10.44
N ILE A 219 -16.90 4.06 -9.69
CA ILE A 219 -17.50 5.14 -8.90
C ILE A 219 -16.51 5.62 -7.83
N ALA A 220 -15.87 4.70 -7.11
CA ALA A 220 -14.85 5.04 -6.12
C ALA A 220 -13.69 5.82 -6.76
N PHE A 221 -13.24 5.44 -7.96
CA PHE A 221 -12.20 6.17 -8.67
C PHE A 221 -12.64 7.57 -9.12
N VAL A 222 -13.89 7.76 -9.54
CA VAL A 222 -14.43 9.10 -9.82
C VAL A 222 -14.48 9.95 -8.56
N VAL A 223 -14.79 9.36 -7.40
CA VAL A 223 -14.73 10.05 -6.10
C VAL A 223 -13.29 10.41 -5.72
N ALA A 224 -12.32 9.53 -6.02
CA ALA A 224 -10.89 9.79 -5.83
C ALA A 224 -10.45 11.05 -6.60
N ILE A 225 -10.73 11.09 -7.91
CA ILE A 225 -10.49 12.27 -8.75
C ILE A 225 -11.20 13.50 -8.18
N GLY A 226 -12.49 13.39 -7.83
CA GLY A 226 -13.23 14.52 -7.26
C GLY A 226 -12.62 15.05 -5.95
N GLY A 227 -12.10 14.15 -5.10
CA GLY A 227 -11.41 14.50 -3.85
C GLY A 227 -10.15 15.30 -4.10
N GLU A 228 -9.29 14.81 -5.00
CA GLU A 228 -8.03 15.44 -5.37
C GLU A 228 -8.23 16.85 -5.93
N PHE A 229 -9.11 16.96 -6.94
CA PHE A 229 -9.45 18.24 -7.55
C PHE A 229 -10.03 19.24 -6.55
N MET A 230 -10.79 18.79 -5.55
CA MET A 230 -11.30 19.68 -4.49
C MET A 230 -10.18 20.12 -3.54
N ALA A 231 -9.24 19.24 -3.22
CA ALA A 231 -8.11 19.56 -2.34
C ALA A 231 -7.23 20.65 -2.96
N GLU A 232 -6.79 20.46 -4.20
CA GLU A 232 -5.90 21.42 -4.88
C GLU A 232 -6.58 22.78 -5.17
N ASN A 233 -7.90 22.79 -5.40
CA ASN A 233 -8.66 24.04 -5.57
C ASN A 233 -8.93 24.79 -4.24
N GLY A 234 -8.25 24.42 -3.15
CA GLY A 234 -8.33 25.11 -1.86
C GLY A 234 -9.62 24.85 -1.09
N LEU A 235 -10.39 23.82 -1.45
CA LEU A 235 -11.52 23.32 -0.65
C LEU A 235 -11.08 22.24 0.33
N ALA A 236 -9.78 22.12 0.60
CA ALA A 236 -9.25 21.23 1.62
C ALA A 236 -9.91 21.54 2.98
N ILE A 237 -10.83 20.64 3.37
CA ILE A 237 -11.70 20.85 4.53
C ILE A 237 -10.88 20.79 5.83
N ILE A 238 -9.79 20.03 5.83
CA ILE A 238 -8.88 19.81 6.95
C ILE A 238 -7.48 19.57 6.39
N ASP A 239 -6.65 20.62 6.34
CA ASP A 239 -5.20 20.48 6.16
C ASP A 239 -4.52 20.61 7.52
N TRP A 240 -3.65 19.64 7.83
CA TRP A 240 -2.88 19.67 9.06
C TRP A 240 -1.42 19.33 8.80
N GLU A 241 -0.58 20.36 8.93
CA GLU A 241 0.86 20.23 8.89
C GLU A 241 1.42 20.33 10.32
N ALA A 242 2.23 19.35 10.72
CA ALA A 242 2.85 19.37 12.03
C ALA A 242 4.12 20.23 12.03
N ALA A 243 4.35 20.99 13.09
CA ALA A 243 5.53 21.86 13.22
C ALA A 243 6.89 21.12 13.20
N TRP A 244 6.89 19.79 13.26
CA TRP A 244 8.07 18.95 13.16
C TRP A 244 8.27 18.33 11.76
N ALA A 245 7.23 18.31 10.92
CA ALA A 245 7.33 17.89 9.52
C ALA A 245 8.26 18.88 8.79
N GLY A 246 9.29 18.37 8.10
CA GLY A 246 10.28 19.21 7.41
C GLY A 246 11.35 19.89 8.27
N ASN A 247 11.35 19.74 9.60
CA ASN A 247 12.39 20.34 10.45
C ASN A 247 13.66 19.48 10.47
N SER A 248 14.74 19.95 9.83
CA SER A 248 16.03 19.24 9.74
C SER A 248 16.59 18.84 11.10
N THR A 249 16.31 19.61 12.16
CA THR A 249 16.77 19.29 13.52
C THR A 249 16.03 18.08 14.09
N ALA A 250 14.72 17.98 13.83
CA ALA A 250 13.90 16.85 14.29
C ALA A 250 14.30 15.54 13.59
N MET A 251 14.61 15.60 12.29
CA MET A 251 15.12 14.45 11.52
C MET A 251 16.49 13.96 12.02
N ILE A 252 17.40 14.88 12.36
CA ILE A 252 18.71 14.52 12.93
C ILE A 252 18.52 13.86 14.30
N VAL A 253 17.66 14.41 15.16
CA VAL A 253 17.40 13.87 16.49
C VAL A 253 16.76 12.47 16.43
N SER A 254 15.76 12.27 15.56
CA SER A 254 15.13 10.95 15.37
C SER A 254 16.12 9.92 14.82
N GLY A 255 16.97 10.32 13.87
CA GLY A 255 18.06 9.49 13.34
C GLY A 255 19.06 9.06 14.42
N VAL A 256 19.50 9.97 15.28
CA VAL A 256 20.41 9.66 16.40
C VAL A 256 19.77 8.68 17.40
N ILE A 257 18.49 8.88 17.72
CA ILE A 257 17.74 7.97 18.61
C ILE A 257 17.63 6.57 17.98
N ALA A 258 17.31 6.47 16.69
CA ALA A 258 17.21 5.20 15.99
C ALA A 258 18.55 4.42 16.02
N VAL A 259 19.67 5.10 15.76
CA VAL A 259 21.01 4.50 15.84
C VAL A 259 21.31 4.02 17.26
N LEU A 260 20.99 4.82 18.28
CA LEU A 260 21.15 4.43 19.69
C LEU A 260 20.36 3.17 20.04
N VAL A 261 19.10 3.08 19.59
CA VAL A 261 18.25 1.90 19.84
C VAL A 261 18.83 0.65 19.17
N ILE A 262 19.30 0.76 17.92
CA ILE A 262 19.93 -0.36 17.19
C ILE A 262 21.21 -0.82 17.90
N VAL A 263 22.07 0.11 18.32
CA VAL A 263 23.32 -0.19 19.04
C VAL A 263 23.01 -0.88 20.37
N LEU A 264 22.05 -0.37 21.14
CA LEU A 264 21.63 -0.97 22.41
C LEU A 264 21.03 -2.37 22.23
N ALA A 265 20.25 -2.58 21.17
CA ALA A 265 19.72 -3.88 20.82
C ALA A 265 20.84 -4.87 20.45
N PHE A 266 21.81 -4.44 19.64
CA PHE A 266 22.98 -5.25 19.28
C PHE A 266 23.84 -5.60 20.50
N LEU A 267 24.10 -4.64 21.39
CA LEU A 267 24.84 -4.87 22.63
C LEU A 267 24.11 -5.85 23.56
N LYS A 268 22.78 -5.75 23.70
CA LYS A 268 21.98 -6.72 24.46
C LYS A 268 22.04 -8.13 23.86
N ILE A 269 22.00 -8.24 22.53
CA ILE A 269 22.09 -9.55 21.86
C ILE A 269 23.48 -10.16 22.05
N LYS A 270 24.54 -9.34 21.96
CA LYS A 270 25.93 -9.78 22.20
C LYS A 270 26.12 -10.25 23.65
N ASN A 271 25.67 -9.47 24.63
CA ASN A 271 25.78 -9.82 26.05
C ASN A 271 24.98 -11.07 26.42
N ARG A 272 23.84 -11.33 25.74
CA ARG A 272 23.09 -12.59 25.92
C ARG A 272 23.81 -13.81 25.36
N LYS A 273 24.58 -13.66 24.29
CA LYS A 273 25.40 -14.76 23.74
C LYS A 273 26.60 -15.08 24.63
N GLU A 274 27.22 -14.06 25.23
CA GLU A 274 28.33 -14.23 26.17
C GLU A 274 27.88 -14.82 27.52
N ALA A 275 26.65 -14.52 27.98
CA ALA A 275 26.08 -15.11 29.19
C ALA A 275 25.51 -16.54 29.02
N ALA A 276 25.47 -17.06 27.79
CA ALA A 276 24.96 -18.39 27.46
C ALA A 276 26.08 -19.38 27.07
N MET A 277 27.34 -18.96 27.11
CA MET A 277 28.54 -19.81 27.13
C MET A 277 29.01 -20.00 28.58
#